data_AF-A0AAD2G284-F1
#
_entry.id   AF-A0AAD2G284-F1
#
_cell.length_a   1.000
_cell.length_b   1.000
_cell.length_c   1.000
_cell.angle_alpha   90.00
_cell.angle_beta   90.00
_cell.angle_gamma   90.00
#
_symmetry.space_group_name_H-M   'P 1'
#
loop_
_entity.id
_entity.type
_entity.pdbx_description
1 polymer ?
#
loop_
_entity_poly.entity_id
_entity_poly.type
_entity_poly.pdbx_seq_one_letter_code
_entity_poly.pdbx_strand_id
1 'polypeptide(L)'
;MSEPDELYTLRAQYWLGHYQLALDEAKSVMRRPMSPALKAEREEFSLRCQLALGQYDKVISASPDSPGIKALQLKAQYESAAAEAKPAIVQQMQTMLGDGVSPSVQLTAAHVFLMEGMKKEALQCVHQGALMEHVSVSIQIYLQLDRIDLAQQQLALLKRADEEAVLTQLAGVQIALATGSSMAKDAIHTLNQLSEQYGPSVFLLNLMACACLQAGNFSLAEERLMQARQEFAASDADTLANLIVAYQYQSKPTAPLVAELKSSYPGHFLASGLATVEGAFERESIKYKA
;
A
#
# COMPACT_ATOMS: atom_id res chain seq x y z
N MET A 1 -1.82 -11.41 -31.67
CA MET A 1 -2.39 -10.10 -31.30
C MET A 1 -3.20 -10.37 -30.05
N SER A 2 -2.62 -10.17 -28.87
CA SER A 2 -3.38 -10.25 -27.62
C SER A 2 -4.50 -9.22 -27.68
N GLU A 3 -5.73 -9.62 -27.34
CA GLU A 3 -6.85 -8.67 -27.25
C GLU A 3 -6.46 -7.51 -26.33
N PRO A 4 -6.83 -6.26 -26.65
CA PRO A 4 -6.53 -5.12 -25.80
C PRO A 4 -7.15 -5.35 -24.43
N ASP A 5 -6.31 -5.31 -23.40
CA ASP A 5 -6.74 -5.52 -22.02
C ASP A 5 -7.66 -4.39 -21.57
N GLU A 6 -8.97 -4.65 -21.57
CA GLU A 6 -10.00 -3.65 -21.30
C GLU A 6 -9.93 -3.07 -19.87
N LEU A 7 -9.28 -3.78 -18.95
CA LEU A 7 -9.13 -3.36 -17.55
C LEU A 7 -7.75 -2.77 -17.26
N TYR A 8 -6.86 -2.65 -18.25
CA TYR A 8 -5.50 -2.14 -18.07
C TYR A 8 -5.46 -0.81 -17.32
N THR A 9 -6.22 0.18 -17.80
CA THR A 9 -6.30 1.52 -17.19
C THR A 9 -6.84 1.46 -15.77
N LEU A 10 -7.87 0.64 -15.53
CA LEU A 10 -8.47 0.45 -14.21
C LEU A 10 -7.44 -0.10 -13.20
N ARG A 11 -6.71 -1.14 -13.59
CA ARG A 11 -5.68 -1.76 -12.74
C ARG A 11 -4.54 -0.79 -12.45
N ALA A 12 -4.04 -0.10 -13.48
CA ALA A 12 -3.00 0.91 -13.34
C ALA A 12 -3.39 2.01 -12.36
N GLN A 13 -4.59 2.59 -12.50
CA GLN A 13 -5.08 3.62 -11.59
C GLN A 13 -5.21 3.11 -10.16
N TYR A 14 -5.72 1.88 -9.97
CA TYR A 14 -5.82 1.28 -8.65
C TYR A 14 -4.45 1.12 -7.97
N TRP A 15 -3.46 0.54 -8.66
CA TRP A 15 -2.12 0.31 -8.09
C TRP A 15 -1.36 1.60 -7.79
N LEU A 16 -1.68 2.69 -8.50
CA LEU A 16 -1.10 4.02 -8.26
C LEU A 16 -1.83 4.82 -7.16
N GLY A 17 -2.88 4.26 -6.56
CA GLY A 17 -3.65 4.93 -5.50
C GLY A 17 -4.71 5.92 -5.99
N HIS A 18 -5.01 5.92 -7.29
CA HIS A 18 -6.03 6.77 -7.91
C HIS A 18 -7.44 6.17 -7.76
N TYR A 19 -7.85 5.87 -6.52
CA TYR A 19 -9.03 5.03 -6.27
C TYR A 19 -10.35 5.61 -6.79
N GLN A 20 -10.52 6.94 -6.76
CA GLN A 20 -11.73 7.59 -7.32
C GLN A 20 -11.76 7.51 -8.85
N LEU A 21 -10.63 7.79 -9.50
CA LEU A 21 -10.51 7.67 -10.97
C LEU A 21 -10.72 6.22 -11.42
N ALA A 22 -10.16 5.26 -10.67
CA ALA A 22 -10.39 3.84 -10.90
C ALA A 22 -11.88 3.48 -10.79
N LEU A 23 -12.61 4.00 -9.80
CA LEU A 23 -14.05 3.77 -9.70
C LEU A 23 -14.82 4.35 -10.89
N ASP A 24 -14.43 5.52 -11.38
CA ASP A 24 -15.09 6.14 -12.53
C ASP A 24 -14.78 5.40 -13.84
N GLU A 25 -13.56 4.91 -14.01
CA GLU A 25 -13.18 4.03 -15.12
C GLU A 25 -13.94 2.70 -15.05
N ALA A 26 -14.09 2.10 -13.86
CA ALA A 26 -14.88 0.89 -13.66
C ALA A 26 -16.36 1.08 -14.07
N LYS A 27 -16.93 2.27 -13.87
CA LYS A 27 -18.29 2.62 -14.34
C LYS A 27 -18.33 2.85 -15.86
N SER A 28 -17.30 3.47 -16.42
CA SER A 28 -17.16 3.75 -17.85
C SER A 28 -17.07 2.46 -18.67
N VAL A 29 -16.20 1.54 -18.25
CA VAL A 29 -15.95 0.26 -18.92
C VAL A 29 -17.14 -0.70 -18.80
N MET A 30 -18.01 -0.53 -17.81
CA MET A 30 -19.23 -1.33 -17.62
C MET A 30 -20.14 -1.40 -18.86
N ARG A 31 -20.11 -0.36 -19.70
CA ARG A 31 -20.93 -0.27 -20.92
C ARG A 31 -20.36 -1.07 -22.09
N ARG A 32 -19.12 -1.56 -21.98
CA ARG A 32 -18.43 -2.31 -23.04
C ARG A 32 -18.74 -3.80 -22.94
N PRO A 33 -18.83 -4.52 -24.08
CA PRO A 33 -19.08 -5.94 -24.10
C PRO A 33 -17.83 -6.71 -23.63
N MET A 34 -17.85 -7.16 -22.38
CA MET A 34 -16.74 -7.85 -21.73
C MET A 34 -17.13 -9.28 -21.30
N SER A 35 -16.15 -10.18 -21.23
CA SER A 35 -16.36 -11.57 -20.80
C SER A 35 -16.84 -11.65 -19.34
N PRO A 36 -17.55 -12.72 -18.93
CA PRO A 36 -18.00 -12.88 -17.54
C PRO A 36 -16.86 -12.82 -16.50
N ALA A 37 -15.67 -13.33 -16.87
CA ALA A 37 -14.48 -13.29 -16.02
C ALA A 37 -14.00 -11.86 -15.79
N LEU A 38 -13.90 -11.06 -16.86
CA LEU A 38 -13.52 -9.65 -16.76
C LEU A 38 -14.57 -8.84 -15.96
N LYS A 39 -15.86 -9.18 -16.07
CA LYS A 39 -16.92 -8.50 -15.29
C LYS A 39 -16.73 -8.70 -13.79
N ALA A 40 -16.45 -9.94 -13.40
CA ALA A 40 -16.17 -10.30 -12.01
C ALA A 40 -14.90 -9.59 -11.51
N GLU A 41 -13.84 -9.54 -12.32
CA GLU A 41 -12.60 -8.85 -11.96
C GLU A 41 -12.81 -7.33 -11.79
N ARG A 42 -13.55 -6.68 -12.70
CA ARG A 42 -13.90 -5.26 -12.60
C ARG A 42 -14.68 -4.95 -11.32
N GLU A 43 -15.65 -5.81 -10.99
CA GLU A 43 -16.43 -5.68 -9.75
C GLU A 43 -15.54 -5.82 -8.52
N GLU A 44 -14.62 -6.78 -8.55
CA GLU A 44 -13.62 -6.95 -7.49
C GLU A 44 -12.75 -5.70 -7.33
N PHE A 45 -12.20 -5.13 -8.40
CA PHE A 45 -11.43 -3.88 -8.34
C PHE A 45 -12.27 -2.71 -7.83
N SER A 46 -13.54 -2.62 -8.20
CA SER A 46 -14.45 -1.59 -7.68
C SER A 46 -14.61 -1.71 -6.16
N LEU A 47 -14.79 -2.93 -5.63
CA LEU A 47 -14.87 -3.16 -4.19
C LEU A 47 -13.54 -2.89 -3.48
N ARG A 48 -12.41 -3.27 -4.08
CA ARG A 48 -11.07 -2.94 -3.58
C ARG A 48 -10.84 -1.43 -3.50
N CYS A 49 -11.30 -0.65 -4.49
CA CYS A 49 -11.24 0.82 -4.46
C CYS A 49 -12.12 1.40 -3.35
N GLN A 50 -13.35 0.88 -3.17
CA GLN A 50 -14.24 1.31 -2.09
C GLN A 50 -13.64 1.03 -0.71
N LEU A 51 -12.99 -0.12 -0.55
CA LEU A 51 -12.27 -0.49 0.65
C LEU A 51 -11.13 0.51 0.92
N ALA A 52 -10.30 0.82 -0.09
CA ALA A 52 -9.21 1.78 0.04
C ALA A 52 -9.68 3.22 0.33
N LEU A 53 -10.91 3.58 -0.05
CA LEU A 53 -11.55 4.85 0.27
C LEU A 53 -12.26 4.87 1.63
N GLY A 54 -12.15 3.79 2.42
CA GLY A 54 -12.80 3.67 3.74
C GLY A 54 -14.32 3.50 3.68
N GLN A 55 -14.89 3.17 2.51
CA GLN A 55 -16.33 2.97 2.32
C GLN A 55 -16.74 1.52 2.68
N TYR A 56 -16.40 1.09 3.90
CA TYR A 56 -16.53 -0.30 4.34
C TYR A 56 -17.97 -0.83 4.25
N ASP A 57 -18.98 -0.01 4.57
CA ASP A 57 -20.39 -0.40 4.53
C ASP A 57 -20.84 -0.87 3.14
N LYS A 58 -20.33 -0.23 2.08
CA LYS A 58 -20.64 -0.62 0.69
C LYS A 58 -20.02 -1.95 0.31
N VAL A 59 -18.82 -2.24 0.83
CA VAL A 59 -18.15 -3.53 0.59
C VAL A 59 -18.86 -4.64 1.35
N ILE A 60 -19.19 -4.39 2.62
CA ILE A 60 -19.90 -5.35 3.49
C ILE A 60 -21.29 -5.69 2.93
N SER A 61 -21.99 -4.72 2.35
CA SER A 61 -23.33 -4.91 1.78
C SER A 61 -23.34 -5.53 0.37
N ALA A 62 -22.17 -5.73 -0.26
CA ALA A 62 -22.08 -6.34 -1.58
C ALA A 62 -22.64 -7.77 -1.62
N SER A 63 -23.08 -8.23 -2.79
CA SER A 63 -23.56 -9.62 -2.94
C SER A 63 -22.37 -10.59 -2.89
N PRO A 64 -22.38 -11.61 -2.01
CA PRO A 64 -21.24 -12.52 -1.83
C PRO A 64 -21.18 -13.60 -2.93
N ASP A 65 -21.22 -13.17 -4.18
CA ASP A 65 -21.38 -14.02 -5.37
C ASP A 65 -20.11 -14.80 -5.72
N SER A 66 -18.96 -14.36 -5.21
CA SER A 66 -17.68 -15.06 -5.36
C SER A 66 -16.93 -15.20 -4.04
N PRO A 67 -16.05 -16.22 -3.90
CA PRO A 67 -15.17 -16.34 -2.74
C PRO A 67 -14.30 -15.10 -2.54
N GLY A 68 -13.87 -14.45 -3.62
CA GLY A 68 -13.07 -13.22 -3.59
C GLY A 68 -13.82 -12.06 -2.95
N ILE A 69 -15.09 -11.86 -3.32
CA ILE A 69 -15.94 -10.81 -2.72
C ILE A 69 -16.16 -11.09 -1.24
N LYS A 70 -16.39 -12.35 -0.84
CA LYS A 70 -16.50 -12.73 0.58
C LYS A 70 -15.23 -12.40 1.36
N ALA A 71 -14.05 -12.65 0.80
CA ALA A 71 -12.79 -12.28 1.43
C ALA A 71 -12.67 -10.75 1.58
N LEU A 72 -13.08 -9.97 0.56
CA LEU A 72 -13.09 -8.51 0.63
C LEU A 72 -14.05 -7.99 1.71
N GLN A 73 -15.21 -8.63 1.89
CA GLN A 73 -16.13 -8.32 2.98
C GLN A 73 -15.50 -8.56 4.34
N LEU A 74 -14.84 -9.69 4.54
CA LEU A 74 -14.12 -9.98 5.78
C LEU A 74 -13.00 -8.96 6.02
N LYS A 75 -12.26 -8.55 4.98
CA LYS A 75 -11.24 -7.49 5.11
C LYS A 75 -11.86 -6.15 5.50
N ALA A 76 -13.00 -5.77 4.91
CA ALA A 76 -13.71 -4.56 5.28
C ALA A 76 -14.24 -4.61 6.73
N GLN A 77 -14.76 -5.76 7.17
CA GLN A 77 -15.14 -5.97 8.57
C GLN A 77 -13.93 -5.89 9.50
N TYR A 78 -12.78 -6.43 9.09
CA TYR A 78 -11.55 -6.39 9.88
C TYR A 78 -11.04 -4.94 10.08
N GLU A 79 -11.09 -4.11 9.04
CA GLU A 79 -10.62 -2.72 9.10
C GLU A 79 -11.59 -1.79 9.85
N SER A 80 -12.89 -2.10 9.85
CA SER A 80 -13.89 -1.36 10.63
C SER A 80 -14.10 -1.89 12.06
N ALA A 81 -13.62 -3.11 12.36
CA ALA A 81 -13.80 -3.76 13.64
C ALA A 81 -12.92 -3.17 14.75
N ALA A 82 -13.46 -3.21 15.98
CA ALA A 82 -12.70 -3.01 17.21
C ALA A 82 -11.65 -4.13 17.39
N ALA A 83 -10.59 -3.84 18.16
CA ALA A 83 -9.43 -4.73 18.31
C ALA A 83 -9.79 -6.14 18.82
N GLU A 84 -10.86 -6.27 19.61
CA GLU A 84 -11.31 -7.52 20.21
C GLU A 84 -11.95 -8.48 19.20
N ALA A 85 -12.54 -7.95 18.11
CA ALA A 85 -13.19 -8.75 17.08
C ALA A 85 -12.24 -9.21 15.97
N LYS A 86 -11.06 -8.56 15.84
CA LYS A 86 -10.06 -8.86 14.81
C LYS A 86 -9.58 -10.32 14.80
N PRO A 87 -9.24 -10.96 15.95
CA PRO A 87 -8.75 -12.34 15.95
C PRO A 87 -9.76 -13.35 15.39
N ALA A 88 -11.06 -13.14 15.64
CA ALA A 88 -12.11 -14.01 15.11
C ALA A 88 -12.21 -13.91 13.58
N ILE A 89 -12.07 -12.71 13.02
CA ILE A 89 -12.10 -12.48 11.58
C ILE A 89 -10.87 -13.08 10.91
N VAL A 90 -9.69 -12.98 11.54
CA VAL A 90 -8.45 -13.60 11.07
C VAL A 90 -8.60 -15.13 11.00
N GLN A 91 -9.21 -15.75 12.01
CA GLN A 91 -9.50 -17.19 11.98
C GLN A 91 -10.46 -17.56 10.86
N GLN A 92 -11.52 -16.77 10.63
CA GLN A 92 -12.42 -16.99 9.50
C GLN A 92 -11.67 -16.89 8.17
N MET A 93 -10.79 -15.91 8.01
CA MET A 93 -9.94 -15.78 6.82
C MET A 93 -9.04 -17.00 6.63
N GLN A 94 -8.45 -17.55 7.70
CA GLN A 94 -7.65 -18.77 7.64
C GLN A 94 -8.47 -19.98 7.18
N THR A 95 -9.73 -20.10 7.61
CA THR A 95 -10.60 -21.20 7.14
C THR A 95 -10.97 -21.12 5.66
N MET A 96 -10.90 -19.93 5.07
CA MET A 96 -11.10 -19.75 3.63
C MET A 96 -9.88 -20.16 2.81
N LEU A 97 -8.71 -20.35 3.45
CA LEU A 97 -7.50 -20.83 2.81
C LEU A 97 -7.48 -22.36 2.83
N GLY A 98 -7.27 -22.94 1.64
CA GLY A 98 -7.26 -24.38 1.38
C GLY A 98 -6.70 -24.64 -0.01
N ASP A 99 -6.75 -25.89 -0.46
CA ASP A 99 -6.24 -26.27 -1.77
C ASP A 99 -7.14 -25.73 -2.90
N GLY A 100 -6.55 -25.04 -3.89
CA GLY A 100 -7.28 -24.54 -5.07
C GLY A 100 -8.09 -23.26 -4.85
N VAL A 101 -7.77 -22.47 -3.82
CA VAL A 101 -8.43 -21.20 -3.51
C VAL A 101 -8.18 -20.15 -4.60
N SER A 102 -9.16 -19.25 -4.81
CA SER A 102 -9.04 -18.22 -5.83
C SER A 102 -7.90 -17.23 -5.51
N PRO A 103 -7.18 -16.75 -6.54
CA PRO A 103 -6.15 -15.71 -6.42
C PRO A 103 -6.55 -14.51 -5.56
N SER A 104 -7.80 -14.05 -5.71
CA SER A 104 -8.36 -12.93 -4.95
C SER A 104 -8.38 -13.16 -3.44
N VAL A 105 -8.77 -14.37 -3.01
CA VAL A 105 -8.83 -14.73 -1.59
C VAL A 105 -7.42 -14.81 -1.03
N GLN A 106 -6.47 -15.38 -1.77
CA GLN A 106 -5.05 -15.44 -1.37
C GLN A 106 -4.46 -14.05 -1.15
N LEU A 107 -4.67 -13.12 -2.09
CA LEU A 107 -4.21 -11.73 -1.95
C LEU A 107 -4.87 -11.03 -0.75
N THR A 108 -6.18 -11.17 -0.61
CA THR A 108 -6.93 -10.50 0.46
C THR A 108 -6.53 -11.03 1.84
N ALA A 109 -6.36 -12.34 1.98
CA ALA A 109 -5.88 -12.96 3.20
C ALA A 109 -4.44 -12.54 3.53
N ALA A 110 -3.55 -12.48 2.53
CA ALA A 110 -2.18 -12.03 2.72
C ALA A 110 -2.12 -10.60 3.26
N HIS A 111 -2.95 -9.68 2.74
CA HIS A 111 -3.03 -8.32 3.29
C HIS A 111 -3.49 -8.29 4.74
N VAL A 112 -4.50 -9.10 5.11
CA VAL A 112 -4.98 -9.18 6.50
C VAL A 112 -3.90 -9.74 7.44
N PHE A 113 -3.19 -10.79 7.02
CA PHE A 113 -2.07 -11.33 7.80
C PHE A 113 -0.91 -10.36 7.93
N LEU A 114 -0.62 -9.54 6.90
CA LEU A 114 0.39 -8.49 6.99
C LEU A 114 0.00 -7.40 8.00
N MET A 115 -1.27 -7.04 8.07
CA MET A 115 -1.77 -6.07 9.06
C MET A 115 -1.64 -6.58 10.51
N GLU A 116 -1.75 -7.90 10.73
CA GLU A 116 -1.52 -8.54 12.03
C GLU A 116 -0.03 -8.87 12.30
N GLY A 117 0.87 -8.57 11.36
CA GLY A 117 2.30 -8.89 11.48
C GLY A 117 2.66 -10.37 11.26
N MET A 118 1.71 -11.19 10.80
CA MET A 118 1.87 -12.61 10.46
C MET A 118 2.54 -12.78 9.09
N LYS A 119 3.80 -12.34 8.98
CA LYS A 119 4.54 -12.27 7.71
C LYS A 119 4.75 -13.64 7.05
N LYS A 120 4.88 -14.72 7.82
CA LYS A 120 5.14 -16.08 7.28
C LYS A 120 3.89 -16.65 6.62
N GLU A 121 2.75 -16.49 7.28
CA GLU A 121 1.44 -16.93 6.82
C GLU A 121 1.01 -16.11 5.59
N ALA A 122 1.27 -14.80 5.60
CA ALA A 122 1.09 -13.97 4.42
C ALA A 122 1.92 -14.48 3.22
N LEU A 123 3.20 -14.82 3.45
CA LEU A 123 4.07 -15.33 2.39
C LEU A 123 3.58 -16.68 1.83
N GLN A 124 3.10 -17.58 2.69
CA GLN A 124 2.54 -18.86 2.26
C GLN A 124 1.34 -18.69 1.33
N CYS A 125 0.51 -17.67 1.55
CA CYS A 125 -0.64 -17.37 0.70
C CYS A 125 -0.23 -16.93 -0.70
N VAL A 126 0.82 -16.10 -0.81
CA VAL A 126 1.18 -15.45 -2.09
C VAL A 126 2.27 -16.19 -2.86
N HIS A 127 3.11 -16.99 -2.21
CA HIS A 127 4.26 -17.64 -2.86
C HIS A 127 3.86 -18.62 -3.97
N GLN A 128 2.68 -19.24 -3.86
CA GLN A 128 2.14 -20.16 -4.87
C GLN A 128 1.25 -19.44 -5.91
N GLY A 129 0.99 -18.15 -5.73
CA GLY A 129 0.11 -17.38 -6.60
C GLY A 129 0.76 -17.09 -7.96
N ALA A 130 -0.01 -17.24 -9.03
CA ALA A 130 0.48 -17.04 -10.41
C ALA A 130 0.33 -15.61 -10.94
N LEU A 131 -0.40 -14.73 -10.23
CA LEU A 131 -0.64 -13.34 -10.66
C LEU A 131 0.55 -12.43 -10.33
N MET A 132 0.77 -11.40 -11.15
CA MET A 132 1.76 -10.35 -10.87
C MET A 132 1.52 -9.64 -9.54
N GLU A 133 0.26 -9.48 -9.11
CA GLU A 133 -0.09 -8.95 -7.79
C GLU A 133 0.51 -9.80 -6.65
N HIS A 134 0.51 -11.13 -6.78
CA HIS A 134 1.09 -12.01 -5.75
C HIS A 134 2.60 -11.86 -5.65
N VAL A 135 3.26 -11.73 -6.80
CA VAL A 135 4.72 -11.52 -6.85
C VAL A 135 5.06 -10.14 -6.25
N SER A 136 4.27 -9.11 -6.54
CA SER A 136 4.41 -7.77 -5.96
C SER A 136 4.24 -7.79 -4.43
N VAL A 137 3.21 -8.46 -3.90
CA VAL A 137 3.04 -8.62 -2.45
C VAL A 137 4.18 -9.44 -1.85
N SER A 138 4.66 -10.48 -2.53
CA SER A 138 5.83 -11.25 -2.08
C SER A 138 7.08 -10.38 -1.94
N ILE A 139 7.32 -9.47 -2.89
CA ILE A 139 8.40 -8.47 -2.81
C ILE A 139 8.25 -7.61 -1.57
N GLN A 140 7.05 -7.07 -1.32
CA GLN A 140 6.79 -6.24 -0.14
C GLN A 140 7.06 -7.01 1.16
N ILE A 141 6.65 -8.28 1.23
CA ILE A 141 6.93 -9.15 2.39
C ILE A 141 8.44 -9.38 2.56
N TYR A 142 9.16 -9.69 1.48
CA TYR A 142 10.61 -9.90 1.55
C TYR A 142 11.37 -8.64 1.98
N LEU A 143 10.93 -7.46 1.52
CA LEU A 143 11.49 -6.18 1.98
C LEU A 143 11.22 -5.95 3.47
N GLN A 144 10.02 -6.28 3.97
CA GLN A 144 9.73 -6.23 5.41
C GLN A 144 10.47 -7.26 6.25
N LEU A 145 11.07 -8.28 5.62
CA LEU A 145 11.93 -9.29 6.26
C LEU A 145 13.42 -8.95 6.10
N ASP A 146 13.75 -7.77 5.57
CA ASP A 146 15.11 -7.30 5.27
C ASP A 146 15.87 -8.24 4.30
N ARG A 147 15.14 -8.96 3.44
CA ARG A 147 15.66 -9.90 2.43
C ARG A 147 15.59 -9.33 1.02
N ILE A 148 16.40 -8.29 0.78
CA ILE A 148 16.49 -7.60 -0.52
C ILE A 148 16.91 -8.56 -1.64
N ASP A 149 17.74 -9.55 -1.33
CA ASP A 149 18.20 -10.59 -2.27
C ASP A 149 17.04 -11.40 -2.86
N LEU A 150 16.08 -11.81 -2.03
CA LEU A 150 14.89 -12.55 -2.48
C LEU A 150 13.91 -11.62 -3.21
N ALA A 151 13.77 -10.37 -2.76
CA ALA A 151 12.96 -9.36 -3.44
C ALA A 151 13.45 -9.10 -4.88
N GLN A 152 14.77 -9.03 -5.09
CA GLN A 152 15.37 -8.87 -6.42
C GLN A 152 15.09 -10.07 -7.34
N GLN A 153 15.07 -11.30 -6.81
CA GLN A 153 14.71 -12.49 -7.59
C GLN A 153 13.26 -12.42 -8.06
N GLN A 154 12.33 -12.01 -7.18
CA GLN A 154 10.93 -11.81 -7.53
C GLN A 154 10.74 -10.67 -8.54
N LEU A 155 11.51 -9.58 -8.42
CA LEU A 155 11.49 -8.50 -9.42
C LEU A 155 11.92 -8.99 -10.81
N ALA A 156 12.92 -9.87 -10.89
CA ALA A 156 13.32 -10.48 -12.15
C ALA A 156 12.19 -11.32 -12.78
N LEU A 157 11.34 -11.97 -11.98
CA LEU A 157 10.16 -12.67 -12.47
C LEU A 157 9.11 -11.69 -13.00
N LEU A 158 8.86 -10.57 -12.31
CA LEU A 158 7.95 -9.52 -12.80
C LEU A 158 8.43 -8.94 -14.13
N LYS A 159 9.72 -8.59 -14.24
CA LYS A 159 10.30 -8.06 -15.48
C LYS A 159 10.21 -9.03 -16.65
N ARG A 160 10.29 -10.35 -16.39
CA ARG A 160 10.09 -11.36 -17.43
C ARG A 160 8.64 -11.48 -17.88
N ALA A 161 7.69 -11.20 -16.99
CA ALA A 161 6.27 -11.23 -17.31
C ALA A 161 5.88 -9.98 -18.11
N ASP A 162 6.17 -8.80 -17.57
CA ASP A 162 5.94 -7.51 -18.23
C ASP A 162 6.81 -6.43 -17.55
N GLU A 163 7.77 -5.88 -18.30
CA GLU A 163 8.68 -4.84 -17.82
C GLU A 163 8.02 -3.46 -17.74
N GLU A 164 7.05 -3.17 -18.62
CA GLU A 164 6.36 -1.88 -18.69
C GLU A 164 5.16 -1.81 -17.74
N ALA A 165 4.71 -2.95 -17.19
CA ALA A 165 3.66 -2.99 -16.20
C ALA A 165 3.95 -2.07 -15.00
N VAL A 166 2.93 -1.33 -14.59
CA VAL A 166 2.96 -0.43 -13.42
C VAL A 166 3.44 -1.16 -12.16
N LEU A 167 3.00 -2.41 -11.94
CA LEU A 167 3.44 -3.21 -10.79
C LEU A 167 4.95 -3.48 -10.80
N THR A 168 5.53 -3.74 -11.97
CA THR A 168 6.96 -4.00 -12.12
C THR A 168 7.77 -2.75 -11.83
N GLN A 169 7.31 -1.60 -12.35
CA GLN A 169 7.93 -0.30 -12.09
C GLN A 169 7.86 0.07 -10.59
N LEU A 170 6.69 -0.09 -9.95
CA LEU A 170 6.50 0.15 -8.52
C LEU A 170 7.37 -0.79 -7.65
N ALA A 171 7.43 -2.08 -7.99
CA ALA A 171 8.29 -3.03 -7.28
C ALA A 171 9.78 -2.67 -7.41
N GLY A 172 10.21 -2.19 -8.59
CA GLY A 172 11.55 -1.66 -8.80
C GLY A 172 11.85 -0.46 -7.91
N VAL A 173 10.92 0.48 -7.81
CA VAL A 173 11.03 1.64 -6.91
C VAL A 173 11.12 1.21 -5.44
N GLN A 174 10.29 0.27 -4.98
CA GLN A 174 10.33 -0.22 -3.59
C GLN A 174 11.68 -0.86 -3.24
N ILE A 175 12.25 -1.65 -4.15
CA ILE A 175 13.57 -2.26 -3.97
C ILE A 175 14.67 -1.20 -4.01
N ALA A 176 14.58 -0.21 -4.90
CA ALA A 176 15.53 0.89 -4.95
C ALA A 176 15.52 1.68 -3.64
N LEU A 177 14.35 1.97 -3.08
CA LEU A 177 14.19 2.61 -1.78
C LEU A 177 14.75 1.76 -0.63
N ALA A 178 14.55 0.45 -0.65
CA ALA A 178 15.14 -0.44 0.35
C ALA A 178 16.68 -0.53 0.24
N THR A 179 17.22 -0.36 -0.97
CA THR A 179 18.68 -0.36 -1.23
C THR A 179 19.34 0.94 -0.76
N GLY A 180 18.61 2.06 -0.81
CA GLY A 180 19.02 3.36 -0.29
C GLY A 180 19.53 4.33 -1.36
N SER A 181 20.41 5.25 -0.95
CA SER A 181 20.77 6.46 -1.72
C SER A 181 21.37 6.21 -3.11
N SER A 182 21.99 5.05 -3.33
CA SER A 182 22.60 4.68 -4.62
C SER A 182 21.58 4.57 -5.75
N MET A 183 20.36 4.11 -5.45
CA MET A 183 19.28 3.88 -6.42
C MET A 183 18.14 4.91 -6.30
N ALA A 184 18.26 5.86 -5.37
CA ALA A 184 17.22 6.86 -5.13
C ALA A 184 16.92 7.74 -6.36
N LYS A 185 17.93 8.07 -7.17
CA LYS A 185 17.73 8.86 -8.41
C LYS A 185 16.92 8.11 -9.46
N ASP A 186 17.17 6.81 -9.61
CA ASP A 186 16.46 5.95 -10.56
C ASP A 186 14.99 5.76 -10.12
N ALA A 187 14.78 5.62 -8.81
CA ALA A 187 13.44 5.62 -8.22
C ALA A 187 12.68 6.93 -8.51
N ILE A 188 13.33 8.08 -8.32
CA ILE A 188 12.72 9.39 -8.65
C ILE A 188 12.38 9.50 -10.13
N HIS A 189 13.25 9.03 -11.03
CA HIS A 189 12.98 9.06 -12.47
C HIS A 189 11.75 8.24 -12.84
N THR A 190 11.67 7.01 -12.33
CA THR A 190 10.54 6.10 -12.57
C THR A 190 9.23 6.67 -12.02
N LEU A 191 9.26 7.27 -10.83
CA LEU A 191 8.09 7.90 -10.22
C LEU A 191 7.62 9.15 -10.98
N ASN A 192 8.53 9.95 -11.50
CA ASN A 192 8.17 11.09 -12.35
C ASN A 192 7.48 10.62 -13.63
N GLN A 193 7.99 9.57 -14.28
CA GLN A 193 7.34 9.00 -15.47
C GLN A 193 5.91 8.51 -15.19
N LEU A 194 5.72 7.77 -14.09
CA LEU A 194 4.40 7.33 -13.65
C LEU A 194 3.46 8.51 -13.34
N SER A 195 3.98 9.55 -12.69
CA SER A 195 3.23 10.76 -12.37
C SER A 195 2.87 11.57 -13.61
N GLU A 196 3.74 11.64 -14.61
CA GLU A 196 3.47 12.30 -15.90
C GLU A 196 2.41 11.55 -16.71
N GLN A 197 2.43 10.21 -16.67
CA GLN A 197 1.50 9.38 -17.44
C GLN A 197 0.10 9.31 -16.82
N TYR A 198 0.00 9.19 -15.48
CA TYR A 198 -1.26 8.93 -14.79
C TYR A 198 -1.72 10.08 -13.87
N GLY A 199 -0.91 11.12 -13.71
CA GLY A 199 -1.15 12.21 -12.77
C GLY A 199 -0.64 11.90 -11.35
N PRO A 200 -0.51 12.95 -10.50
CA PRO A 200 -0.05 12.81 -9.13
C PRO A 200 -1.14 12.16 -8.26
N SER A 201 -0.73 11.25 -7.37
CA SER A 201 -1.58 10.71 -6.30
C SER A 201 -0.90 10.92 -4.95
N VAL A 202 -1.66 10.86 -3.85
CA VAL A 202 -1.09 10.92 -2.49
C VAL A 202 -0.02 9.82 -2.31
N PHE A 203 -0.28 8.61 -2.82
CA PHE A 203 0.66 7.50 -2.77
C PHE A 203 1.96 7.80 -3.55
N LEU A 204 1.86 8.24 -4.80
CA LEU A 204 3.01 8.56 -5.64
C LEU A 204 3.82 9.73 -5.07
N LEU A 205 3.16 10.77 -4.59
CA LEU A 205 3.82 11.94 -4.00
C LEU A 205 4.57 11.57 -2.72
N ASN A 206 3.99 10.71 -1.86
CA ASN A 206 4.70 10.18 -0.70
C ASN A 206 5.90 9.33 -1.08
N LEU A 207 5.73 8.41 -2.03
CA LEU A 207 6.82 7.55 -2.48
C LEU A 207 7.97 8.35 -3.09
N MET A 208 7.63 9.40 -3.85
CA MET A 208 8.59 10.32 -4.44
C MET A 208 9.27 11.19 -3.39
N ALA A 209 8.55 11.63 -2.35
CA ALA A 209 9.14 12.30 -1.21
C ALA A 209 10.13 11.39 -0.47
N CYS A 210 9.78 10.13 -0.21
CA CYS A 210 10.71 9.14 0.37
C CYS A 210 11.98 8.98 -0.47
N ALA A 211 11.85 8.88 -1.79
CA ALA A 211 13.00 8.81 -2.69
C ALA A 211 13.87 10.08 -2.63
N CYS A 212 13.24 11.26 -2.57
CA CYS A 212 13.95 12.53 -2.42
C CYS A 212 14.67 12.66 -1.07
N LEU A 213 14.04 12.22 0.02
CA LEU A 213 14.65 12.17 1.35
C LEU A 213 15.90 11.28 1.34
N GLN A 214 15.84 10.11 0.71
CA GLN A 214 17.00 9.22 0.58
C GLN A 214 18.11 9.77 -0.32
N ALA A 215 17.74 10.56 -1.34
CA ALA A 215 18.70 11.26 -2.20
C ALA A 215 19.33 12.49 -1.51
N GLY A 216 18.87 12.88 -0.32
CA GLY A 216 19.32 14.07 0.40
C GLY A 216 18.66 15.39 -0.07
N ASN A 217 17.66 15.31 -0.93
CA ASN A 217 16.94 16.46 -1.49
C ASN A 217 15.71 16.81 -0.63
N PHE A 218 15.96 17.30 0.59
CA PHE A 218 14.90 17.56 1.58
C PHE A 218 13.90 18.65 1.13
N SER A 219 14.36 19.68 0.42
CA SER A 219 13.49 20.76 -0.08
C SER A 219 12.50 20.27 -1.13
N LEU A 220 12.95 19.39 -2.04
CA LEU A 220 12.07 18.80 -3.05
C LEU A 220 11.07 17.83 -2.41
N ALA A 221 11.50 17.06 -1.39
CA ALA A 221 10.60 16.20 -0.65
C ALA A 221 9.46 17.00 0.02
N GLU A 222 9.77 18.13 0.65
CA GLU A 222 8.77 19.02 1.25
C GLU A 222 7.78 19.56 0.21
N GLU A 223 8.25 19.98 -0.96
CA GLU A 223 7.39 20.48 -2.03
C GLU A 223 6.34 19.42 -2.45
N ARG A 224 6.78 18.17 -2.63
CA ARG A 224 5.87 17.06 -2.98
C ARG A 224 4.89 16.71 -1.88
N LEU A 225 5.30 16.77 -0.62
CA LEU A 225 4.42 16.52 0.53
C LEU A 225 3.41 17.64 0.73
N MET A 226 3.81 18.89 0.50
CA MET A 226 2.92 20.04 0.52
C MET A 226 1.91 19.99 -0.63
N GLN A 227 2.34 19.57 -1.82
CA GLN A 227 1.45 19.29 -2.94
C GLN A 227 0.39 18.24 -2.54
N ALA A 228 0.81 17.14 -1.91
CA ALA A 228 -0.11 16.10 -1.45
C ALA A 228 -1.16 16.63 -0.46
N ARG A 229 -0.76 17.48 0.50
CA ARG A 229 -1.70 18.09 1.47
C ARG A 229 -2.65 19.09 0.82
N GLN A 230 -2.18 19.91 -0.11
CA GLN A 230 -2.98 20.98 -0.72
C GLN A 230 -3.99 20.43 -1.73
N GLU A 231 -3.57 19.51 -2.60
CA GLU A 231 -4.42 19.01 -3.70
C GLU A 231 -5.42 17.97 -3.22
N PHE A 232 -5.05 17.12 -2.26
CA PHE A 232 -5.88 15.98 -1.84
C PHE A 232 -6.52 16.17 -0.47
N ALA A 233 -6.35 17.35 0.15
CA ALA A 233 -6.77 17.64 1.53
C ALA A 233 -6.40 16.52 2.52
N ALA A 234 -5.30 15.82 2.22
CA ALA A 234 -5.01 14.52 2.80
C ALA A 234 -4.60 14.69 4.27
N SER A 235 -5.51 14.33 5.17
CA SER A 235 -5.16 13.85 6.49
C SER A 235 -4.65 12.42 6.29
N ASP A 236 -3.38 12.31 5.90
CA ASP A 236 -2.72 11.03 5.69
C ASP A 236 -1.54 10.92 6.64
N ALA A 237 -1.46 9.79 7.35
CA ALA A 237 -0.47 9.58 8.40
C ALA A 237 0.95 9.53 7.83
N ASP A 238 1.12 8.92 6.64
CA ASP A 238 2.41 8.78 5.97
C ASP A 238 2.93 10.13 5.49
N THR A 239 2.05 10.97 4.94
CA THR A 239 2.38 12.35 4.53
C THR A 239 2.89 13.18 5.72
N LEU A 240 2.22 13.11 6.86
CA LEU A 240 2.65 13.81 8.08
C LEU A 240 3.99 13.27 8.60
N ALA A 241 4.16 11.95 8.63
CA ALA A 241 5.39 11.30 9.07
C ALA A 241 6.59 11.72 8.20
N ASN A 242 6.43 11.69 6.88
CA ASN A 242 7.46 12.10 5.93
C ASN A 242 7.79 13.60 6.07
N LEU A 243 6.78 14.44 6.33
CA LEU A 243 6.98 15.88 6.52
C LEU A 243 7.75 16.19 7.80
N ILE A 244 7.48 15.47 8.89
CA ILE A 244 8.24 15.57 10.15
C ILE A 244 9.72 15.31 9.89
N VAL A 245 10.03 14.23 9.15
CA VAL A 245 11.42 13.89 8.79
C VAL A 245 12.05 14.98 7.92
N ALA A 246 11.35 15.45 6.88
CA ALA A 246 11.84 16.53 6.02
C ALA A 246 12.15 17.81 6.80
N TYR A 247 11.27 18.19 7.74
CA TYR A 247 11.44 19.39 8.57
C TYR A 247 12.60 19.24 9.55
N GLN A 248 12.78 18.05 10.12
CA GLN A 248 13.89 17.76 11.02
C GLN A 248 15.24 17.97 10.32
N TYR A 249 15.41 17.44 9.11
CA TYR A 249 16.65 17.63 8.33
C TYR A 249 16.88 19.09 7.89
N GLN A 250 15.80 19.88 7.76
CA GLN A 250 15.88 21.30 7.45
C GLN A 250 15.96 22.21 8.69
N SER A 251 16.03 21.64 9.90
CA SER A 251 15.98 22.41 11.17
C SER A 251 14.74 23.30 11.32
N LYS A 252 13.60 22.88 10.76
CA LYS A 252 12.29 23.52 10.90
C LYS A 252 11.54 22.99 12.13
N PRO A 253 10.58 23.74 12.70
CA PRO A 253 9.82 23.28 13.87
C PRO A 253 8.90 22.08 13.54
N THR A 254 9.14 20.94 14.19
CA THR A 254 8.38 19.68 13.98
C THR A 254 7.29 19.44 15.03
N ALA A 255 7.36 20.11 16.18
CA ALA A 255 6.42 19.95 17.30
C ALA A 255 4.92 20.00 16.90
N PRO A 256 4.44 20.95 16.06
CA PRO A 256 3.03 20.97 15.69
C PRO A 256 2.60 19.76 14.86
N LEU A 257 3.46 19.29 13.94
CA LEU A 257 3.18 18.13 13.10
C LEU A 257 3.18 16.83 13.91
N VAL A 258 4.09 16.71 14.89
CA VAL A 258 4.12 15.55 15.80
C VAL A 258 2.85 15.51 16.66
N ALA A 259 2.38 16.67 17.14
CA ALA A 259 1.13 16.75 17.89
C ALA A 259 -0.08 16.34 17.02
N GLU A 260 -0.16 16.84 15.78
CA GLU A 260 -1.18 16.47 14.80
C GLU A 260 -1.16 14.95 14.52
N LEU A 261 0.02 14.36 14.34
CA LEU A 261 0.17 12.92 14.11
C LEU A 261 -0.30 12.10 15.32
N LYS A 262 0.08 12.50 16.54
CA LYS A 262 -0.33 11.80 17.77
C LYS A 262 -1.83 11.90 18.02
N SER A 263 -2.47 13.03 17.69
CA SER A 263 -3.91 13.22 17.88
C SER A 263 -4.74 12.48 16.83
N SER A 264 -4.33 12.55 15.57
CA SER A 264 -5.13 12.04 14.45
C SER A 264 -4.83 10.57 14.15
N TYR A 265 -3.61 10.10 14.39
CA TYR A 265 -3.14 8.75 14.03
C TYR A 265 -2.31 8.09 15.15
N PRO A 266 -2.92 7.81 16.32
CA PRO A 266 -2.19 7.23 17.45
C PRO A 266 -1.60 5.84 17.16
N GLY A 267 -2.20 5.09 16.24
CA GLY A 267 -1.73 3.75 15.83
C GLY A 267 -0.63 3.74 14.77
N HIS A 268 -0.25 4.90 14.22
CA HIS A 268 0.80 4.96 13.20
C HIS A 268 2.17 4.58 13.79
N PHE A 269 3.01 3.88 13.01
CA PHE A 269 4.32 3.38 13.46
C PHE A 269 5.18 4.46 14.13
N LEU A 270 5.23 5.65 13.52
CA LEU A 270 6.02 6.76 14.07
C LEU A 270 5.44 7.29 15.40
N ALA A 271 4.11 7.36 15.53
CA ALA A 271 3.48 7.84 16.76
C ALA A 271 3.71 6.88 17.94
N SER A 272 3.50 5.58 17.70
CA SER A 272 3.78 4.51 18.68
C SER A 272 5.26 4.40 19.02
N GLY A 273 6.13 4.50 18.00
CA GLY A 273 7.58 4.50 18.17
C GLY A 273 8.07 5.66 19.04
N LEU A 274 7.58 6.88 18.79
CA LEU A 274 7.90 8.05 19.60
C LEU A 274 7.47 7.86 21.06
N ALA A 275 6.25 7.39 21.32
CA ALA A 275 5.78 7.13 22.68
C ALA A 275 6.65 6.06 23.40
N THR A 276 7.09 5.05 22.66
CA THR A 276 7.95 4.00 23.20
C THR A 276 9.34 4.54 23.57
N VAL A 277 9.93 5.36 22.71
CA VAL A 277 11.25 5.98 22.93
C VAL A 277 11.18 7.03 24.05
N GLU A 278 10.12 7.85 24.09
CA GLU A 278 9.86 8.81 25.18
C GLU A 278 9.79 8.09 26.53
N GLY A 279 8.99 7.03 26.64
CA GLY A 279 8.89 6.24 27.86
C GLY A 279 10.19 5.52 28.23
N ALA A 280 10.97 5.05 27.25
CA ALA A 280 12.29 4.47 27.50
C ALA A 280 13.28 5.51 28.04
N PHE A 281 13.30 6.70 27.45
CA PHE A 281 14.15 7.80 27.89
C PHE A 281 13.79 8.27 29.29
N GLU A 282 12.50 8.42 29.61
CA GLU A 282 12.04 8.79 30.95
C GLU A 282 12.51 7.78 32.00
N ARG A 283 12.33 6.47 31.73
CA ARG A 283 12.79 5.39 32.61
C ARG A 283 14.30 5.43 32.86
N GLU A 284 15.09 5.69 31.83
CA GLU A 284 16.53 5.85 31.99
C GLU A 284 16.89 7.14 32.73
N SER A 285 16.21 8.26 32.46
CA SER A 285 16.49 9.55 33.09
C SER A 285 16.34 9.50 34.62
N ILE A 286 15.39 8.70 35.12
CA ILE A 286 15.16 8.51 36.57
C ILE A 286 16.40 7.90 37.24
N LYS A 287 17.14 7.01 36.55
CA LYS A 287 18.36 6.39 37.10
C LYS A 287 19.50 7.40 37.31
N TYR A 288 19.45 8.53 36.62
CA TYR A 288 20.49 9.58 36.67
C TYR A 288 20.04 10.85 37.39
N LYS A 289 18.81 10.88 37.94
CA LYS A 289 18.37 11.94 38.87
C LYS A 289 18.91 11.62 40.27
N ALA A 290 20.12 12.09 40.54
CA ALA A 290 20.70 12.15 41.88
C ALA A 290 19.95 13.16 42.77
#